data_AF-H6LK98-F1
#
_entry.id   AF-H6LK98-F1
#
_cell.length_a   1.000
_cell.length_b   1.000
_cell.length_c   1.000
_cell.angle_alpha   90.00
_cell.angle_beta   90.00
_cell.angle_gamma   90.00
#
_symmetry.space_group_name_H-M   'P 1'
#
loop_
_entity.id
_entity.type
_entity.pdbx_description
1 polymer ?
#
loop_
_entity_poly.entity_id
_entity_poly.type
_entity_poly.pdbx_seq_one_letter_code
_entity_poly.pdbx_strand_id
1 'polypeptide(L)'
;MENIEINEFKLSGQSIRVLGQAWGIKSNRLSTYLNLPKGGNPDGIEVDESLRSILEILLSPGNITTISLTQRDEGMVNTAVCTSEKGCVSVGMGEMEVTLKGMKIDEFIESLIVFFDNDTVLKTLGTSLVLSRNALYALLAGADLYGINRMISLLEKKPAVDPLTIIGIKGAAAQAINEPDPRWLTSNVLAIDRLTEMFDIDVGIDELCSHGIFEKTVDGVIKLPAPEGLLIPGLAEPEVLSGLRSFYYDEEALTAIGLVVFRTRNFLWGIELTEQPLLISLNVETAFLYFYSLLNRGDYSDGMIPDEEESVDFEENSAPVSSIIRPIHCRNCGNILESNAKLCSKCGATIQKPKSRQDVMNEPIPDKKIHYCAYCGSPLRENVKFCTTCGKAVQVATQKNHVNPD
;
A
#
# COMPACT_ATOMS: atom_id res chain seq x y z
N MET A 1 -1.47 14.54 26.03
CA MET A 1 -2.39 13.61 25.36
C MET A 1 -2.02 12.22 25.81
N GLU A 2 -2.98 11.46 26.32
CA GLU A 2 -2.76 10.09 26.77
C GLU A 2 -2.53 9.19 25.55
N ASN A 3 -1.45 8.41 25.58
CA ASN A 3 -1.12 7.43 24.54
C ASN A 3 -2.13 6.28 24.60
N ILE A 4 -2.47 5.65 23.46
CA ILE A 4 -3.32 4.47 23.47
C ILE A 4 -2.66 3.35 24.27
N GLU A 5 -3.39 2.78 25.23
CA GLU A 5 -2.94 1.61 25.98
C GLU A 5 -3.11 0.33 25.14
N ILE A 6 -2.21 -0.64 25.33
CA ILE A 6 -2.24 -1.91 24.62
C ILE A 6 -3.37 -2.76 25.19
N ASN A 7 -4.52 -2.77 24.52
CA ASN A 7 -5.68 -3.54 24.93
C ASN A 7 -6.29 -4.30 23.75
N GLU A 8 -6.73 -5.53 24.01
CA GLU A 8 -7.40 -6.41 23.03
C GLU A 8 -8.87 -6.56 23.40
N PHE A 9 -9.74 -6.32 22.42
CA PHE A 9 -11.18 -6.46 22.55
C PHE A 9 -11.70 -7.41 21.48
N LYS A 10 -12.63 -8.28 21.87
CA LYS A 10 -13.41 -9.11 20.95
C LYS A 10 -14.84 -8.64 20.98
N LEU A 11 -15.29 -8.10 19.86
CA LEU A 11 -16.62 -7.51 19.75
C LEU A 11 -17.37 -8.19 18.62
N SER A 12 -18.68 -8.29 18.75
CA SER A 12 -19.50 -8.49 17.57
C SER A 12 -19.30 -7.26 16.68
N GLY A 13 -18.95 -7.45 15.40
CA GLY A 13 -18.71 -6.32 14.49
C GLY A 13 -19.94 -5.41 14.32
N GLN A 14 -21.09 -5.96 14.67
CA GLN A 14 -22.40 -5.35 14.77
C GLN A 14 -22.51 -4.26 15.86
N SER A 15 -21.80 -4.42 16.99
CA SER A 15 -21.86 -3.49 18.14
C SER A 15 -21.00 -2.23 17.95
N ILE A 16 -19.94 -2.27 17.13
CA ILE A 16 -18.93 -1.21 17.02
C ILE A 16 -19.52 0.15 16.60
N ARG A 17 -20.33 0.18 15.53
CA ARG A 17 -20.93 1.43 15.04
C ARG A 17 -21.95 2.01 16.01
N VAL A 18 -22.72 1.14 16.66
CA VAL A 18 -23.74 1.54 17.64
C VAL A 18 -23.09 2.13 18.88
N LEU A 19 -22.01 1.49 19.38
CA LEU A 19 -21.23 2.00 20.51
C LEU A 19 -20.63 3.37 20.20
N GLY A 20 -20.02 3.55 19.02
CA GLY A 20 -19.49 4.85 18.62
C GLY A 20 -20.54 5.94 18.54
N GLN A 21 -21.73 5.65 17.99
CA GLN A 21 -22.84 6.60 17.94
C GLN A 21 -23.36 6.98 19.34
N ALA A 22 -23.48 6.00 20.24
CA ALA A 22 -23.90 6.25 21.62
C ALA A 22 -22.93 7.19 22.38
N TRP A 23 -21.67 7.23 21.95
CA TRP A 23 -20.61 8.07 22.54
C TRP A 23 -20.34 9.36 21.76
N GLY A 24 -21.15 9.66 20.73
CA GLY A 24 -20.98 10.88 19.93
C GLY A 24 -19.77 10.87 19.00
N ILE A 25 -19.13 9.71 18.78
CA ILE A 25 -17.99 9.58 17.87
C ILE A 25 -18.51 9.62 16.43
N LYS A 26 -18.17 10.69 15.71
CA LYS A 26 -18.53 10.84 14.29
C LYS A 26 -17.66 9.92 13.44
N SER A 27 -18.29 9.14 12.57
CA SER A 27 -17.57 8.33 11.60
C SER A 27 -17.17 9.15 10.38
N ASN A 28 -15.92 9.02 9.92
CA ASN A 28 -15.49 9.63 8.66
C ASN A 28 -15.66 8.67 7.47
N ARG A 29 -15.41 9.18 6.25
CA ARG A 29 -15.57 8.40 5.01
C ARG A 29 -14.59 7.22 4.92
N LEU A 30 -13.39 7.33 5.48
CA LEU A 30 -12.39 6.24 5.44
C LEU A 30 -12.91 5.02 6.21
N SER A 31 -13.52 5.18 7.38
CA SER A 31 -14.06 4.06 8.18
C SER A 31 -15.05 3.15 7.45
N THR A 32 -15.60 3.58 6.32
CA THR A 32 -16.46 2.76 5.46
C THR A 32 -15.70 1.65 4.72
N TYR A 33 -14.39 1.83 4.48
CA TYR A 33 -13.52 0.87 3.79
C TYR A 33 -13.22 -0.39 4.60
N LEU A 34 -13.37 -0.32 5.93
CA LEU A 34 -13.24 -1.49 6.80
C LEU A 34 -14.38 -2.50 6.63
N ASN A 35 -15.47 -2.17 5.91
CA ASN A 35 -16.64 -3.03 5.75
C ASN A 35 -17.19 -3.60 7.07
N LEU A 36 -17.08 -2.84 8.17
CA LEU A 36 -17.60 -3.26 9.48
C LEU A 36 -19.09 -3.62 9.36
N PRO A 37 -19.54 -4.72 9.98
CA PRO A 37 -20.94 -5.15 9.94
C PRO A 37 -21.92 -4.03 10.36
N LYS A 38 -23.13 -4.05 9.78
CA LYS A 38 -24.18 -3.07 10.05
C LYS A 38 -25.21 -3.61 11.05
N GLY A 39 -25.56 -2.82 12.07
CA GLY A 39 -26.57 -3.15 13.10
C GLY A 39 -26.02 -4.05 14.20
N GLY A 40 -26.66 -4.15 15.38
CA GLY A 40 -26.19 -4.94 16.52
C GLY A 40 -26.76 -4.47 17.85
N ASN A 41 -26.80 -5.34 18.86
CA ASN A 41 -27.15 -4.92 20.23
C ASN A 41 -25.84 -4.66 21.03
N PRO A 42 -25.58 -3.44 21.52
CA PRO A 42 -24.44 -3.15 22.38
C PRO A 42 -24.61 -3.65 23.83
N ASP A 43 -25.78 -4.18 24.20
CA ASP A 43 -26.09 -4.60 25.57
C ASP A 43 -25.02 -5.55 26.14
N GLY A 44 -24.50 -5.19 27.32
CA GLY A 44 -23.55 -5.99 28.08
C GLY A 44 -22.06 -5.72 27.79
N ILE A 45 -21.73 -4.80 26.88
CA ILE A 45 -20.35 -4.35 26.66
C ILE A 45 -20.07 -3.17 27.60
N GLU A 46 -19.24 -3.40 28.61
CA GLU A 46 -18.73 -2.33 29.47
C GLU A 46 -17.70 -1.54 28.67
N VAL A 47 -17.98 -0.26 28.42
CA VAL A 47 -17.12 0.62 27.63
C VAL A 47 -16.26 1.45 28.57
N ASP A 48 -14.98 1.14 28.60
CA ASP A 48 -13.96 1.93 29.30
C ASP A 48 -13.30 2.96 28.35
N GLU A 49 -12.41 3.80 28.90
CA GLU A 49 -11.70 4.81 28.10
C GLU A 49 -10.76 4.22 27.05
N SER A 50 -10.26 3.00 27.28
CA SER A 50 -9.45 2.29 26.30
C SER A 50 -10.26 1.90 25.07
N LEU A 51 -11.44 1.31 25.25
CA LEU A 51 -12.34 0.97 24.17
C LEU A 51 -12.82 2.24 23.43
N ARG A 52 -13.08 3.32 24.17
CA ARG A 52 -13.39 4.63 23.56
C ARG A 52 -12.28 5.07 22.62
N SER A 53 -11.02 5.05 23.07
CA SER A 53 -9.86 5.45 22.26
C SER A 53 -9.74 4.62 20.99
N ILE A 54 -9.97 3.29 21.08
CA ILE A 54 -10.00 2.40 19.92
C ILE A 54 -11.12 2.78 18.94
N LEU A 55 -12.32 3.05 19.45
CA LEU A 55 -13.48 3.43 18.61
C LEU A 55 -13.24 4.76 17.88
N GLU A 56 -12.57 5.73 18.52
CA GLU A 56 -12.22 7.01 17.90
C GLU A 56 -11.30 6.80 16.68
N ILE A 57 -10.26 5.96 16.80
CA ILE A 57 -9.37 5.62 15.68
C ILE A 57 -10.12 4.85 14.59
N LEU A 58 -10.94 3.87 14.98
CA LEU A 58 -11.60 2.97 14.03
C LEU A 58 -12.69 3.66 13.21
N LEU A 59 -13.42 4.61 13.83
CA LEU A 59 -14.53 5.32 13.20
C LEU A 59 -14.09 6.59 12.49
N SER A 60 -12.99 7.23 12.92
CA SER A 60 -12.44 8.39 12.23
C SER A 60 -10.93 8.26 11.96
N PRO A 61 -10.49 7.23 11.22
CA PRO A 61 -9.07 7.04 10.92
C PRO A 61 -8.53 8.10 9.97
N GLY A 62 -7.29 8.52 10.16
CA GLY A 62 -6.54 9.30 9.15
C GLY A 62 -6.03 8.41 8.01
N ASN A 63 -5.79 7.13 8.31
CA ASN A 63 -5.34 6.12 7.35
C ASN A 63 -6.01 4.77 7.62
N ILE A 64 -6.31 4.04 6.55
CA ILE A 64 -6.59 2.61 6.63
C ILE A 64 -5.60 1.87 5.74
N THR A 65 -4.87 0.93 6.33
CA THR A 65 -3.95 0.06 5.60
C THR A 65 -4.42 -1.38 5.69
N THR A 66 -4.70 -2.00 4.55
CA THR A 66 -4.89 -3.45 4.46
C THR A 66 -3.54 -4.12 4.29
N ILE A 67 -3.29 -5.17 5.06
CA ILE A 67 -2.02 -5.88 5.09
C ILE A 67 -2.31 -7.36 4.83
N SER A 68 -1.70 -7.90 3.78
CA SER A 68 -1.55 -9.34 3.60
C SER A 68 -0.15 -9.74 4.06
N LEU A 69 -0.04 -10.89 4.70
CA LEU A 69 1.22 -11.52 5.07
C LEU A 69 1.15 -12.99 4.65
N THR A 70 2.04 -13.40 3.75
CA THR A 70 2.14 -14.76 3.27
C THR A 70 3.49 -15.32 3.68
N GLN A 71 3.47 -16.39 4.46
CA GLN A 71 4.65 -17.20 4.74
C GLN A 71 4.56 -18.47 3.89
N ARG A 72 5.69 -18.90 3.32
CA ARG A 72 5.72 -20.04 2.39
C ARG A 72 5.05 -21.30 2.96
N ASP A 73 5.22 -21.55 4.25
CA ASP A 73 4.82 -22.80 4.90
C ASP A 73 3.59 -22.67 5.82
N GLU A 74 3.20 -21.45 6.20
CA GLU A 74 2.18 -21.21 7.24
C GLU A 74 0.87 -20.57 6.70
N GLY A 75 0.81 -20.30 5.39
CA GLY A 75 -0.36 -19.75 4.72
C GLY A 75 -0.37 -18.22 4.65
N MET A 76 -1.55 -17.65 4.41
CA MET A 76 -1.74 -16.20 4.25
C MET A 76 -2.64 -15.67 5.36
N VAL A 77 -2.20 -14.60 6.02
CA VAL A 77 -2.95 -13.83 6.99
C VAL A 77 -3.31 -12.48 6.39
N ASN A 78 -4.54 -12.03 6.59
CA ASN A 78 -4.98 -10.69 6.22
C ASN A 78 -5.43 -9.94 7.46
N THR A 79 -5.02 -8.69 7.57
CA THR A 79 -5.45 -7.77 8.63
C THR A 79 -5.65 -6.37 8.06
N ALA A 80 -6.39 -5.54 8.79
CA ALA A 80 -6.47 -4.11 8.50
C ALA A 80 -5.96 -3.32 9.70
N VAL A 81 -5.35 -2.18 9.44
CA VAL A 81 -4.86 -1.27 10.48
C VAL A 81 -5.41 0.10 10.22
N CYS A 82 -6.01 0.69 11.24
CA CYS A 82 -6.45 2.07 11.26
C CYS A 82 -5.43 2.88 12.04
N THR A 83 -5.01 4.03 11.53
CA THR A 83 -4.11 4.92 12.27
C THR A 83 -4.70 6.30 12.45
N SER A 84 -4.30 6.94 13.53
CA SER A 84 -4.57 8.33 13.87
C SER A 84 -3.35 8.93 14.58
N GLU A 85 -3.40 10.21 14.91
CA GLU A 85 -2.43 10.86 15.81
C GLU A 85 -2.31 10.17 17.19
N LYS A 86 -3.34 9.45 17.63
CA LYS A 86 -3.39 8.76 18.94
C LYS A 86 -2.72 7.38 18.93
N GLY A 87 -2.41 6.83 17.75
CA GLY A 87 -1.84 5.49 17.59
C GLY A 87 -2.50 4.69 16.48
N CYS A 88 -2.51 3.36 16.62
CA CYS A 88 -3.12 2.47 15.65
C CYS A 88 -4.00 1.39 16.29
N VAL A 89 -4.95 0.90 15.50
CA VAL A 89 -5.83 -0.23 15.84
C VAL A 89 -5.69 -1.27 14.74
N SER A 90 -5.21 -2.46 15.10
CA SER A 90 -5.28 -3.62 14.21
C SER A 90 -6.65 -4.29 14.33
N VAL A 91 -7.18 -4.74 13.19
CA VAL A 91 -8.54 -5.25 13.01
C VAL A 91 -8.44 -6.64 12.39
N GLY A 92 -8.67 -7.66 13.21
CA GLY A 92 -8.84 -9.04 12.77
C GLY A 92 -10.32 -9.35 12.55
N MET A 93 -10.67 -9.90 11.39
CA MET A 93 -12.05 -10.32 11.10
C MET A 93 -12.17 -11.84 11.18
N GLY A 94 -12.95 -12.32 12.15
CA GLY A 94 -13.43 -13.70 12.20
C GLY A 94 -14.83 -13.85 11.60
N GLU A 95 -15.36 -15.07 11.57
CA GLU A 95 -16.70 -15.35 10.99
C GLU A 95 -17.83 -14.60 11.69
N MET A 96 -17.74 -14.40 13.02
CA MET A 96 -18.78 -13.77 13.84
C MET A 96 -18.26 -12.64 14.75
N GLU A 97 -16.93 -12.52 14.89
CA GLU A 97 -16.28 -11.61 15.82
C GLU A 97 -15.24 -10.76 15.11
N VAL A 98 -15.06 -9.53 15.60
CA VAL A 98 -13.99 -8.64 15.21
C VAL A 98 -13.05 -8.50 16.41
N THR A 99 -11.79 -8.84 16.21
CA THR A 99 -10.73 -8.60 17.20
C THR A 99 -10.13 -7.22 16.92
N LEU A 100 -10.14 -6.35 17.93
CA LEU A 100 -9.53 -5.04 17.90
C LEU A 100 -8.36 -5.03 18.87
N LYS A 101 -7.20 -4.58 18.41
CA LYS A 101 -6.04 -4.38 19.28
C LYS A 101 -5.44 -3.01 19.05
N GLY A 102 -5.57 -2.16 20.07
CA GLY A 102 -4.92 -0.85 20.12
C GLY A 102 -3.45 -0.99 20.48
N MET A 103 -2.59 -0.22 19.81
CA MET A 103 -1.15 -0.17 20.11
C MET A 103 -0.50 1.07 19.48
N LYS A 104 0.74 1.36 19.85
CA LYS A 104 1.53 2.40 19.16
C LYS A 104 1.90 1.93 17.76
N ILE A 105 2.07 2.89 16.85
CA ILE A 105 2.47 2.60 15.46
C ILE A 105 3.81 1.86 15.42
N ASP A 106 4.80 2.29 16.23
CA ASP A 106 6.12 1.67 16.27
C ASP A 106 6.05 0.21 16.74
N GLU A 107 5.30 -0.06 17.81
CA GLU A 107 5.08 -1.42 18.34
C GLU A 107 4.40 -2.33 17.31
N PHE A 108 3.45 -1.79 16.54
CA PHE A 108 2.85 -2.54 15.43
C PHE A 108 3.86 -2.85 14.34
N ILE A 109 4.70 -1.90 13.94
CA ILE A 109 5.72 -2.11 12.91
C ILE A 109 6.78 -3.10 13.38
N GLU A 110 7.21 -3.01 14.64
CA GLU A 110 8.11 -4.00 15.25
C GLU A 110 7.52 -5.41 15.14
N SER A 111 6.21 -5.57 15.40
CA SER A 111 5.54 -6.86 15.25
C SER A 111 5.52 -7.36 13.80
N LEU A 112 5.47 -6.47 12.80
CA LEU A 112 5.60 -6.84 11.39
C LEU A 112 7.05 -7.21 11.03
N ILE A 113 8.03 -6.47 11.54
CA ILE A 113 9.45 -6.68 11.27
C ILE A 113 9.93 -8.04 11.76
N VAL A 114 9.37 -8.57 12.85
CA VAL A 114 9.69 -9.92 13.36
C VAL A 114 9.50 -11.00 12.28
N PHE A 115 8.54 -10.85 11.35
CA PHE A 115 8.37 -11.81 10.26
C PHE A 115 9.49 -11.74 9.22
N PHE A 116 10.19 -10.60 9.14
CA PHE A 116 11.27 -10.35 8.19
C PHE A 116 12.65 -10.45 8.83
N ASP A 117 12.77 -10.41 10.15
CA ASP A 117 14.03 -10.47 10.87
C ASP A 117 14.17 -11.85 11.53
N ASN A 118 14.97 -12.71 10.89
CA ASN A 118 15.28 -14.04 11.39
C ASN A 118 16.79 -14.18 11.61
N ASP A 119 17.25 -15.31 12.15
CA ASP A 119 18.67 -15.55 12.48
C ASP A 119 19.64 -15.46 11.29
N THR A 120 19.14 -15.37 10.05
CA THR A 120 19.98 -15.25 8.87
C THR A 120 20.35 -13.79 8.60
N VAL A 121 21.65 -13.51 8.61
CA VAL A 121 22.23 -12.20 8.30
C VAL A 121 21.79 -11.73 6.90
N LEU A 122 21.07 -10.61 6.87
CA LEU A 122 20.67 -9.94 5.64
C LEU A 122 21.87 -9.29 4.96
N LYS A 123 21.92 -9.45 3.63
CA LYS A 123 22.83 -8.75 2.73
C LYS A 123 22.07 -7.63 2.05
N THR A 124 22.78 -6.56 1.69
CA THR A 124 22.20 -5.46 0.89
C THR A 124 22.92 -5.41 -0.45
N LEU A 125 22.16 -5.48 -1.55
CA LEU A 125 22.71 -5.38 -2.91
C LEU A 125 22.92 -3.93 -3.35
N GLY A 126 22.34 -2.96 -2.62
CA GLY A 126 22.33 -1.56 -3.04
C GLY A 126 21.45 -1.32 -4.27
N THR A 127 20.56 -2.27 -4.58
CA THR A 127 19.66 -2.21 -5.72
C THR A 127 18.60 -1.14 -5.48
N SER A 128 18.42 -0.26 -6.46
CA SER A 128 17.32 0.69 -6.53
C SER A 128 16.99 0.90 -8.00
N LEU A 129 15.86 0.34 -8.42
CA LEU A 129 15.43 0.28 -9.82
C LEU A 129 14.05 0.91 -9.94
N VAL A 130 13.97 2.02 -10.67
CA VAL A 130 12.70 2.53 -11.15
C VAL A 130 12.40 1.81 -12.45
N LEU A 131 11.21 1.19 -12.52
CA LEU A 131 10.77 0.39 -13.65
C LEU A 131 9.42 0.89 -14.13
N SER A 132 9.10 0.73 -15.41
CA SER A 132 7.71 0.74 -15.83
C SER A 132 6.94 -0.45 -15.22
N ARG A 133 5.61 -0.38 -15.18
CA ARG A 133 4.78 -1.52 -14.77
C ARG A 133 5.04 -2.76 -15.64
N ASN A 134 5.24 -2.57 -16.95
CA ASN A 134 5.59 -3.66 -17.88
C ASN A 134 6.90 -4.36 -17.46
N ALA A 135 7.94 -3.58 -17.19
CA ALA A 135 9.23 -4.12 -16.77
C ALA A 135 9.19 -4.74 -15.38
N LEU A 136 8.45 -4.15 -14.43
CA LEU A 136 8.23 -4.75 -13.12
C LEU A 136 7.62 -6.15 -13.28
N TYR A 137 6.50 -6.29 -13.98
CA TYR A 137 5.82 -7.58 -14.09
C TYR A 137 6.61 -8.61 -14.91
N ALA A 138 7.38 -8.19 -15.92
CA ALA A 138 8.32 -9.07 -16.60
C ALA A 138 9.44 -9.58 -15.67
N LEU A 139 9.96 -8.70 -14.80
CA LEU A 139 10.99 -9.05 -13.83
C LEU A 139 10.46 -10.03 -12.78
N LEU A 140 9.29 -9.75 -12.21
CA LEU A 140 8.66 -10.60 -11.19
C LEU A 140 8.29 -11.97 -11.76
N ALA A 141 7.70 -12.02 -12.95
CA ALA A 141 7.37 -13.28 -13.62
C ALA A 141 8.62 -14.09 -13.95
N GLY A 142 9.72 -13.42 -14.34
CA GLY A 142 11.03 -14.05 -14.51
C GLY A 142 11.60 -14.61 -13.20
N ALA A 143 11.45 -13.89 -12.09
CA ALA A 143 11.91 -14.35 -10.77
C ALA A 143 11.10 -15.55 -10.26
N ASP A 144 9.77 -15.52 -10.42
CA ASP A 144 8.89 -16.64 -10.07
C ASP A 144 9.24 -17.88 -10.92
N LEU A 145 9.36 -17.72 -12.25
CA LEU A 145 9.75 -18.82 -13.15
C LEU A 145 11.12 -19.39 -12.78
N TYR A 146 12.10 -18.55 -12.48
CA TYR A 146 13.42 -18.98 -12.05
C TYR A 146 13.35 -19.83 -10.78
N GLY A 147 12.60 -19.37 -9.78
CA GLY A 147 12.37 -20.12 -8.53
C GLY A 147 11.67 -21.46 -8.76
N ILE A 148 10.62 -21.47 -9.58
CA ILE A 148 9.88 -22.68 -9.96
C ILE A 148 10.80 -23.69 -10.64
N ASN A 149 11.54 -23.27 -11.67
CA ASN A 149 12.47 -24.14 -12.39
C ASN A 149 13.52 -24.72 -11.46
N ARG A 150 14.04 -23.92 -10.52
CA ARG A 150 15.02 -24.39 -9.53
C ARG A 150 14.45 -25.45 -8.60
N MET A 151 13.23 -25.26 -8.12
CA MET A 151 12.56 -26.27 -7.29
C MET A 151 12.28 -27.57 -8.07
N ILE A 152 11.82 -27.46 -9.33
CA ILE A 152 11.62 -28.63 -10.20
C ILE A 152 12.94 -29.38 -10.40
N SER A 153 14.03 -28.69 -10.72
CA SER A 153 15.35 -29.32 -10.89
C SER A 153 15.81 -30.05 -9.63
N LEU A 154 15.54 -29.50 -8.44
CA LEU A 154 15.84 -30.17 -7.16
C LEU A 154 14.99 -31.44 -6.96
N LEU A 155 13.68 -31.36 -7.23
CA LEU A 155 12.76 -32.50 -7.12
C LEU A 155 13.12 -33.63 -8.10
N GLU A 156 13.48 -33.27 -9.32
CA GLU A 156 13.86 -34.19 -10.39
C GLU A 156 15.33 -34.64 -10.30
N LYS A 157 16.11 -34.10 -9.35
CA LYS A 157 17.55 -34.34 -9.18
C LYS A 157 18.36 -34.04 -10.45
N LYS A 158 17.98 -32.99 -11.19
CA LYS A 158 18.67 -32.51 -12.38
C LYS A 158 19.66 -31.39 -12.02
N PRO A 159 20.86 -31.37 -12.61
CA PRO A 159 21.92 -30.43 -12.25
C PRO A 159 21.76 -29.01 -12.81
N ALA A 160 20.82 -28.78 -13.74
CA ALA A 160 20.60 -27.47 -14.36
C ALA A 160 19.18 -26.97 -14.08
N VAL A 161 19.08 -25.67 -13.75
CA VAL A 161 17.80 -24.93 -13.79
C VAL A 161 17.47 -24.71 -15.26
N ASP A 162 16.24 -25.04 -15.66
CA ASP A 162 15.79 -24.76 -17.03
C ASP A 162 15.96 -23.27 -17.35
N PRO A 163 16.50 -22.93 -18.54
CA PRO A 163 16.80 -21.56 -18.89
C PRO A 163 15.53 -20.70 -18.90
N LEU A 164 15.66 -19.45 -18.48
CA LEU A 164 14.59 -18.47 -18.65
C LEU A 164 14.37 -18.23 -20.14
N THR A 165 13.10 -18.21 -20.55
CA THR A 165 12.72 -17.94 -21.94
C THR A 165 11.63 -16.89 -21.98
N ILE A 166 11.54 -16.14 -23.08
CA ILE A 166 10.46 -15.15 -23.28
C ILE A 166 9.09 -15.83 -23.15
N ILE A 167 8.92 -17.00 -23.75
CA ILE A 167 7.69 -17.79 -23.68
C ILE A 167 7.39 -18.19 -22.23
N GLY A 168 8.40 -18.65 -21.50
CA GLY A 168 8.25 -19.01 -20.09
C GLY A 168 7.82 -17.82 -19.23
N ILE A 169 8.45 -16.65 -19.39
CA ILE A 169 8.11 -15.45 -18.61
C ILE A 169 6.67 -15.02 -18.90
N LYS A 170 6.26 -15.05 -20.18
CA LYS A 170 4.86 -14.79 -20.55
C LYS A 170 3.90 -15.81 -19.94
N GLY A 171 4.28 -17.09 -19.94
CA GLY A 171 3.50 -18.17 -19.33
C GLY A 171 3.33 -17.95 -17.83
N ALA A 172 4.39 -17.63 -17.11
CA ALA A 172 4.37 -17.35 -15.68
C ALA A 172 3.50 -16.12 -15.35
N ALA A 173 3.62 -15.04 -16.14
CA ALA A 173 2.77 -13.86 -16.00
C ALA A 173 1.29 -14.18 -16.24
N ALA A 174 0.98 -14.94 -17.30
CA ALA A 174 -0.38 -15.35 -17.59
C ALA A 174 -0.96 -16.28 -16.50
N GLN A 175 -0.13 -17.18 -15.95
CA GLN A 175 -0.52 -18.04 -14.85
C GLN A 175 -0.84 -17.21 -13.60
N ALA A 176 -0.02 -16.23 -13.25
CA ALA A 176 -0.28 -15.35 -12.10
C ALA A 176 -1.61 -14.58 -12.20
N ILE A 177 -2.06 -14.27 -13.42
CA ILE A 177 -3.35 -13.63 -13.68
C ILE A 177 -4.51 -14.63 -13.57
N ASN A 178 -4.38 -15.80 -14.20
CA ASN A 178 -5.48 -16.75 -14.35
C ASN A 178 -5.65 -17.68 -13.15
N GLU A 179 -4.55 -18.01 -12.48
CA GLU A 179 -4.45 -18.93 -11.33
C GLU A 179 -3.60 -18.26 -10.23
N PRO A 180 -4.11 -17.19 -9.60
CA PRO A 180 -3.32 -16.41 -8.66
C PRO A 180 -2.96 -17.24 -7.42
N ASP A 181 -1.66 -17.27 -7.12
CA ASP A 181 -1.12 -17.86 -5.89
C ASP A 181 -0.29 -16.81 -5.15
N PRO A 182 -0.77 -16.28 -4.00
CA PRO A 182 -0.17 -15.15 -3.30
C PRO A 182 1.20 -15.45 -2.67
N ARG A 183 1.69 -16.70 -2.77
CA ARG A 183 3.05 -17.09 -2.41
C ARG A 183 4.08 -16.69 -3.47
N TRP A 184 3.64 -16.42 -4.69
CA TRP A 184 4.47 -15.94 -5.80
C TRP A 184 4.46 -14.42 -5.89
N LEU A 185 5.60 -13.84 -6.27
CA LEU A 185 5.78 -12.38 -6.29
C LEU A 185 4.79 -11.72 -7.25
N THR A 186 4.65 -12.26 -8.46
CA THR A 186 3.80 -11.67 -9.50
C THR A 186 2.36 -11.59 -9.04
N SER A 187 1.80 -12.71 -8.56
CA SER A 187 0.42 -12.78 -8.06
C SER A 187 0.20 -11.88 -6.85
N ASN A 188 1.16 -11.85 -5.91
CA ASN A 188 1.06 -11.02 -4.70
C ASN A 188 1.05 -9.53 -5.07
N VAL A 189 2.00 -9.09 -5.90
CA VAL A 189 2.10 -7.70 -6.35
C VAL A 189 0.87 -7.31 -7.17
N LEU A 190 0.33 -8.19 -8.02
CA LEU A 190 -0.93 -7.94 -8.74
C LEU A 190 -2.11 -7.66 -7.80
N ALA A 191 -2.23 -8.44 -6.72
CA ALA A 191 -3.30 -8.26 -5.74
C ALA A 191 -3.23 -6.90 -5.02
N ILE A 192 -2.01 -6.40 -4.77
CA ILE A 192 -1.79 -5.11 -4.10
C ILE A 192 -1.92 -3.95 -5.08
N ASP A 193 -1.36 -4.04 -6.28
CA ASP A 193 -1.39 -2.97 -7.28
C ASP A 193 -2.83 -2.69 -7.78
N ARG A 194 -3.64 -3.75 -7.97
CA ARG A 194 -4.98 -3.70 -8.60
C ARG A 194 -4.96 -3.00 -9.94
N LEU A 195 -4.09 -3.46 -10.82
CA LEU A 195 -4.02 -3.01 -12.21
C LEU A 195 -5.40 -2.97 -12.86
N THR A 196 -5.70 -1.87 -13.53
CA THR A 196 -6.89 -1.71 -14.38
C THR A 196 -6.60 -2.04 -15.84
N GLU A 197 -5.33 -1.99 -16.24
CA GLU A 197 -4.85 -2.25 -17.60
C GLU A 197 -3.87 -3.42 -17.59
N MET A 198 -3.92 -4.25 -18.65
CA MET A 198 -2.97 -5.35 -18.82
C MET A 198 -1.59 -4.80 -19.17
N PHE A 199 -0.55 -5.41 -18.60
CA PHE A 199 0.84 -5.10 -18.92
C PHE A 199 1.34 -5.92 -20.11
N ASP A 200 2.27 -5.32 -20.86
CA ASP A 200 2.93 -5.96 -22.00
C ASP A 200 4.30 -6.49 -21.58
N ILE A 201 4.41 -7.82 -21.52
CA ILE A 201 5.65 -8.51 -21.14
C ILE A 201 6.77 -8.31 -22.16
N ASP A 202 6.47 -8.20 -23.46
CA ASP A 202 7.54 -7.99 -24.45
C ASP A 202 8.21 -6.63 -24.26
N VAL A 203 7.38 -5.59 -24.08
CA VAL A 203 7.84 -4.23 -23.77
C VAL A 203 8.63 -4.21 -22.47
N GLY A 204 8.15 -4.94 -21.45
CA GLY A 204 8.85 -5.06 -20.18
C GLY A 204 10.22 -5.72 -20.31
N ILE A 205 10.32 -6.82 -21.07
CA ILE A 205 11.60 -7.49 -21.30
C ILE A 205 12.55 -6.59 -22.11
N ASP A 206 12.06 -5.82 -23.09
CA ASP A 206 12.90 -4.84 -23.83
C ASP A 206 13.49 -3.76 -22.93
N GLU A 207 12.70 -3.23 -21.99
CA GLU A 207 13.18 -2.27 -20.99
C GLU A 207 14.22 -2.91 -20.06
N LEU A 208 13.97 -4.13 -19.56
CA LEU A 208 14.94 -4.86 -18.74
C LEU A 208 16.24 -5.16 -19.49
N CYS A 209 16.18 -5.42 -20.79
CA CYS A 209 17.37 -5.52 -21.64
C CYS A 209 18.13 -4.20 -21.74
N SER A 210 17.41 -3.09 -21.88
CA SER A 210 18.01 -1.74 -21.93
C SER A 210 18.69 -1.37 -20.61
N HIS A 211 18.23 -1.93 -19.49
CA HIS A 211 18.86 -1.81 -18.18
C HIS A 211 20.02 -2.80 -17.94
N GLY A 212 20.32 -3.69 -18.90
CA GLY A 212 21.36 -4.71 -18.74
C GLY A 212 20.98 -5.84 -17.77
N ILE A 213 19.72 -5.90 -17.32
CA ILE A 213 19.24 -6.95 -16.41
C ILE A 213 19.03 -8.26 -17.17
N PHE A 214 18.56 -8.17 -18.43
CA PHE A 214 18.35 -9.30 -19.32
C PHE A 214 19.19 -9.17 -20.59
N GLU A 215 19.62 -10.30 -21.16
CA GLU A 215 20.14 -10.38 -22.52
C GLU A 215 19.33 -11.41 -23.30
N LYS A 216 18.66 -10.96 -24.37
CA LYS A 216 17.89 -11.83 -25.28
C LYS A 216 18.84 -12.54 -26.25
N THR A 217 18.74 -13.86 -26.33
CA THR A 217 19.36 -14.63 -27.42
C THR A 217 18.43 -14.70 -28.63
N VAL A 218 18.98 -15.07 -29.79
CA VAL A 218 18.22 -15.27 -31.03
C VAL A 218 17.13 -16.35 -30.86
N ASP A 219 17.37 -17.33 -29.99
CA ASP A 219 16.45 -18.45 -29.73
C ASP A 219 15.38 -18.13 -28.67
N GLY A 220 15.29 -16.88 -28.21
CA GLY A 220 14.31 -16.44 -27.21
C GLY A 220 14.64 -16.84 -25.77
N VAL A 221 15.88 -17.27 -25.51
CA VAL A 221 16.42 -17.49 -24.17
C VAL A 221 16.82 -16.14 -23.57
N ILE A 222 16.55 -15.97 -22.28
CA ILE A 222 16.98 -14.83 -21.47
C ILE A 222 18.20 -15.24 -20.66
N LYS A 223 19.33 -14.60 -20.92
CA LYS A 223 20.50 -14.67 -20.05
C LYS A 223 20.44 -13.55 -19.01
N LEU A 224 21.11 -13.79 -17.88
CA LEU A 224 21.24 -12.86 -16.76
C LEU A 224 22.70 -12.37 -16.71
N PRO A 225 23.01 -11.17 -17.24
CA PRO A 225 24.38 -10.63 -17.26
C PRO A 225 24.87 -10.32 -15.84
N ALA A 226 26.17 -10.46 -15.57
CA ALA A 226 26.76 -9.98 -14.32
C ALA A 226 27.15 -8.48 -14.44
N PRO A 227 27.07 -7.68 -13.36
CA PRO A 227 26.79 -8.04 -11.96
C PRO A 227 25.30 -8.20 -11.59
N GLU A 228 24.38 -7.79 -12.48
CA GLU A 228 22.92 -7.80 -12.26
C GLU A 228 22.33 -9.22 -12.15
N GLY A 229 23.11 -10.25 -12.50
CA GLY A 229 22.72 -11.65 -12.48
C GLY A 229 22.38 -12.21 -11.09
N LEU A 230 22.66 -11.45 -10.02
CA LEU A 230 22.19 -11.75 -8.67
C LEU A 230 20.77 -11.24 -8.39
N LEU A 231 20.22 -10.36 -9.23
CA LEU A 231 18.90 -9.76 -9.02
C LEU A 231 17.81 -10.83 -9.11
N ILE A 232 17.67 -11.53 -10.24
CA ILE A 232 16.65 -12.58 -10.40
C ILE A 232 16.78 -13.67 -9.32
N PRO A 233 17.95 -14.28 -9.09
CA PRO A 233 18.11 -15.24 -7.99
C PRO A 233 17.87 -14.65 -6.60
N GLY A 234 18.12 -13.35 -6.41
CA GLY A 234 17.91 -12.65 -5.15
C GLY A 234 16.45 -12.30 -4.86
N LEU A 235 15.63 -12.16 -5.91
CA LEU A 235 14.18 -11.96 -5.84
C LEU A 235 13.43 -13.29 -5.78
N ALA A 236 13.96 -14.33 -6.42
CA ALA A 236 13.35 -15.64 -6.47
C ALA A 236 13.20 -16.26 -5.08
N GLU A 237 12.22 -17.16 -4.97
CA GLU A 237 11.97 -17.92 -3.76
C GLU A 237 11.74 -17.03 -2.50
N PRO A 238 10.72 -16.15 -2.48
CA PRO A 238 10.33 -15.44 -1.26
C PRO A 238 9.92 -16.39 -0.13
N GLU A 239 10.47 -16.18 1.06
CA GLU A 239 10.13 -16.91 2.29
C GLU A 239 8.93 -16.25 2.99
N VAL A 240 8.92 -14.91 2.98
CA VAL A 240 7.88 -14.08 3.57
C VAL A 240 7.56 -12.93 2.63
N LEU A 241 6.28 -12.69 2.37
CA LEU A 241 5.74 -11.59 1.56
C LEU A 241 4.74 -10.82 2.40
N SER A 242 4.86 -9.51 2.51
CA SER A 242 3.79 -8.66 2.99
C SER A 242 3.40 -7.62 1.94
N GLY A 243 2.12 -7.61 1.60
CA GLY A 243 1.52 -6.63 0.73
C GLY A 243 0.69 -5.65 1.55
N LEU A 244 0.99 -4.36 1.44
CA LEU A 244 0.31 -3.29 2.16
C LEU A 244 -0.34 -2.37 1.15
N ARG A 245 -1.59 -2.03 1.39
CA ARG A 245 -2.31 -1.01 0.63
C ARG A 245 -2.96 -0.04 1.59
N SER A 246 -2.43 1.18 1.59
CA SER A 246 -2.89 2.28 2.42
C SER A 246 -3.85 3.18 1.64
N PHE A 247 -4.90 3.62 2.31
CA PHE A 247 -5.89 4.58 1.83
C PHE A 247 -5.95 5.74 2.83
N TYR A 248 -5.79 6.96 2.32
CA TYR A 248 -5.80 8.18 3.13
C TYR A 248 -6.26 9.37 2.29
N TYR A 249 -6.61 10.47 2.93
CA TYR A 249 -6.91 11.73 2.24
C TYR A 249 -5.66 12.61 2.18
N ASP A 250 -5.41 13.20 1.01
CA ASP A 250 -4.37 14.18 0.74
C ASP A 250 -5.04 15.37 0.06
N GLU A 251 -5.13 16.52 0.74
CA GLU A 251 -5.83 17.71 0.26
C GLU A 251 -7.26 17.38 -0.24
N GLU A 252 -8.01 16.60 0.55
CA GLU A 252 -9.37 16.10 0.25
C GLU A 252 -9.48 15.02 -0.85
N ALA A 253 -8.39 14.73 -1.58
CA ALA A 253 -8.36 13.66 -2.56
C ALA A 253 -8.07 12.31 -1.88
N LEU A 254 -8.94 11.32 -2.13
CA LEU A 254 -8.67 9.96 -1.67
C LEU A 254 -7.49 9.39 -2.46
N THR A 255 -6.40 9.13 -1.75
CA THR A 255 -5.17 8.58 -2.29
C THR A 255 -4.98 7.16 -1.81
N ALA A 256 -4.39 6.32 -2.67
CA ALA A 256 -4.00 4.97 -2.31
C ALA A 256 -2.56 4.70 -2.71
N ILE A 257 -1.81 4.02 -1.85
CA ILE A 257 -0.42 3.62 -2.10
C ILE A 257 -0.24 2.16 -1.74
N GLY A 258 0.44 1.44 -2.64
CA GLY A 258 0.85 0.07 -2.41
C GLY A 258 2.33 -0.02 -2.01
N LEU A 259 2.64 -0.91 -1.09
CA LEU A 259 3.99 -1.32 -0.74
C LEU A 259 4.01 -2.84 -0.62
N VAL A 260 4.96 -3.50 -1.27
CA VAL A 260 5.25 -4.91 -1.02
C VAL A 260 6.62 -5.01 -0.39
N VAL A 261 6.70 -5.59 0.80
CA VAL A 261 7.96 -5.91 1.48
C VAL A 261 8.09 -7.42 1.53
N PHE A 262 9.23 -7.95 1.11
CA PHE A 262 9.42 -9.39 1.11
C PHE A 262 10.86 -9.78 1.39
N ARG A 263 10.99 -10.95 2.02
CA ARG A 263 12.26 -11.55 2.36
C ARG A 263 12.52 -12.75 1.46
N THR A 264 13.71 -12.80 0.89
CA THR A 264 14.33 -14.05 0.43
C THR A 264 15.45 -14.41 1.41
N ARG A 265 16.01 -15.61 1.27
CA ARG A 265 16.99 -16.17 2.23
C ARG A 265 18.04 -15.18 2.72
N ASN A 266 18.60 -14.37 1.81
CA ASN A 266 19.70 -13.45 2.12
C ASN A 266 19.34 -11.96 1.98
N PHE A 267 18.14 -11.62 1.52
CA PHE A 267 17.82 -10.25 1.12
C PHE A 267 16.45 -9.84 1.60
N LEU A 268 16.32 -8.57 1.95
CA LEU A 268 15.05 -7.91 2.18
C LEU A 268 14.80 -6.95 1.02
N TRP A 269 13.57 -6.93 0.52
CA TRP A 269 13.19 -6.17 -0.66
C TRP A 269 11.94 -5.36 -0.38
N GLY A 270 11.84 -4.22 -1.06
CA GLY A 270 10.65 -3.37 -1.10
C GLY A 270 10.26 -3.08 -2.55
N ILE A 271 8.97 -3.03 -2.81
CA ILE A 271 8.38 -2.55 -4.06
C ILE A 271 7.37 -1.47 -3.71
N GLU A 272 7.68 -0.21 -4.00
CA GLU A 272 6.67 0.85 -3.96
C GLU A 272 5.85 0.81 -5.25
N LEU A 273 4.53 0.68 -5.10
CA LEU A 273 3.59 0.65 -6.21
C LEU A 273 3.00 2.04 -6.39
N THR A 274 3.55 2.73 -7.39
CA THR A 274 3.11 4.05 -7.85
C THR A 274 3.02 4.03 -9.37
N GLU A 275 2.81 5.17 -10.03
CA GLU A 275 2.89 5.27 -11.49
C GLU A 275 4.24 4.83 -12.05
N GLN A 276 5.32 5.00 -11.28
CA GLN A 276 6.66 4.51 -11.59
C GLN A 276 7.15 3.63 -10.44
N PRO A 277 6.87 2.31 -10.49
CA PRO A 277 7.28 1.40 -9.43
C PRO A 277 8.77 1.46 -9.13
N LEU A 278 9.10 1.37 -7.84
CA LEU A 278 10.46 1.35 -7.34
C LEU A 278 10.73 0.02 -6.65
N LEU A 279 11.61 -0.80 -7.22
CA LEU A 279 12.17 -1.98 -6.57
C LEU A 279 13.46 -1.59 -5.84
N ILE A 280 13.56 -1.94 -4.56
CA ILE A 280 14.68 -1.58 -3.71
C ILE A 280 15.12 -2.74 -2.81
N SER A 281 16.43 -2.92 -2.65
CA SER A 281 16.98 -3.78 -1.58
C SER A 281 17.02 -3.01 -0.28
N LEU A 282 16.41 -3.56 0.77
CA LEU A 282 16.26 -2.93 2.08
C LEU A 282 17.18 -3.57 3.12
N ASN A 283 17.37 -2.86 4.22
CA ASN A 283 17.72 -3.43 5.51
C ASN A 283 16.53 -3.25 6.48
N VAL A 284 16.61 -3.84 7.67
CA VAL A 284 15.52 -3.80 8.68
C VAL A 284 15.13 -2.37 9.04
N GLU A 285 16.11 -1.51 9.30
CA GLU A 285 15.88 -0.10 9.64
C GLU A 285 15.14 0.65 8.52
N THR A 286 15.55 0.44 7.27
CA THR A 286 14.90 1.07 6.12
C THR A 286 13.49 0.51 5.93
N ALA A 287 13.28 -0.80 6.08
CA ALA A 287 11.94 -1.38 6.01
C ALA A 287 11.00 -0.80 7.08
N PHE A 288 11.49 -0.59 8.31
CA PHE A 288 10.76 0.09 9.37
C PHE A 288 10.32 1.49 8.94
N LEU A 289 11.23 2.30 8.38
CA LEU A 289 10.92 3.65 7.90
C LEU A 289 9.86 3.63 6.79
N TYR A 290 9.89 2.63 5.90
CA TYR A 290 8.89 2.47 4.85
C TYR A 290 7.51 2.15 5.45
N PHE A 291 7.42 1.21 6.38
CA PHE A 291 6.16 0.92 7.09
C PHE A 291 5.63 2.15 7.83
N TYR A 292 6.49 2.80 8.61
CA TYR A 292 6.13 3.99 9.38
C TYR A 292 5.55 5.08 8.47
N SER A 293 6.26 5.36 7.37
CA SER A 293 5.87 6.38 6.41
C SER A 293 4.62 6.05 5.58
N LEU A 294 4.17 4.78 5.58
CA LEU A 294 2.94 4.35 4.92
C LEU A 294 1.77 4.44 5.90
N LEU A 295 1.97 3.97 7.14
CA LEU A 295 0.97 3.95 8.19
C LEU A 295 0.67 5.33 8.77
N ASN A 296 1.66 6.23 8.80
CA ASN A 296 1.52 7.58 9.37
C ASN A 296 1.13 8.65 8.32
N ARG A 297 0.43 8.25 7.24
CA ARG A 297 -0.08 9.20 6.23
C ARG A 297 -1.53 9.59 6.47
N GLY A 298 -1.91 10.75 5.95
CA GLY A 298 -3.28 11.23 5.88
C GLY A 298 -3.44 12.57 6.56
N ASP A 299 -4.22 13.45 5.94
CA ASP A 299 -4.72 14.64 6.62
C ASP A 299 -5.75 14.23 7.66
N TYR A 300 -5.50 14.55 8.92
CA TYR A 300 -6.52 14.54 9.96
C TYR A 300 -7.44 15.73 9.72
N SER A 301 -8.30 15.65 8.69
CA SER A 301 -9.34 16.65 8.51
C SER A 301 -10.32 16.50 9.65
N ASP A 302 -10.23 17.44 10.59
CA ASP A 302 -11.22 17.63 11.64
C ASP A 302 -12.51 18.09 10.96
N GLY A 303 -13.39 17.14 10.65
CA GLY A 303 -14.74 17.40 10.18
C GLY A 303 -14.88 17.97 8.76
N MET A 304 -15.45 17.17 7.86
CA MET A 304 -16.51 17.73 7.02
C MET A 304 -17.71 18.05 7.93
N ILE A 305 -17.65 19.19 8.63
CA ILE A 305 -18.81 19.90 9.16
C ILE A 305 -19.17 20.97 8.12
N PRO A 306 -20.39 20.99 7.56
CA PRO A 306 -20.92 22.23 7.03
C PRO A 306 -21.24 23.14 8.22
N ASP A 307 -20.63 24.33 8.18
CA ASP A 307 -20.93 25.55 8.93
C ASP A 307 -20.78 25.47 10.47
N GLU A 308 -19.72 26.08 11.00
CA GLU A 308 -19.78 27.34 11.77
C GLU A 308 -18.39 27.67 12.36
N GLU A 309 -18.03 28.95 12.28
CA GLU A 309 -16.77 29.55 12.73
C GLU A 309 -16.59 29.44 14.24
N GLU A 310 -15.40 29.03 14.71
CA GLU A 310 -14.78 29.63 15.91
C GLU A 310 -13.28 29.31 15.96
N SER A 311 -12.48 30.37 15.89
CA SER A 311 -11.02 30.32 15.97
C SER A 311 -10.56 30.15 17.41
N VAL A 312 -9.75 29.14 17.69
CA VAL A 312 -8.98 29.02 18.94
C VAL A 312 -7.51 28.89 18.60
N ASP A 313 -6.72 29.86 19.05
CA ASP A 313 -5.26 29.87 18.97
C ASP A 313 -4.68 28.77 19.87
N PHE A 314 -3.86 27.89 19.29
CA PHE A 314 -3.09 26.90 20.05
C PHE A 314 -1.59 27.22 19.98
N GLU A 315 -0.99 27.39 21.17
CA GLU A 315 0.45 27.49 21.37
C GLU A 315 1.14 26.15 21.04
N GLU A 316 2.15 26.22 20.18
CA GLU A 316 3.05 25.12 19.81
C GLU A 316 3.79 24.56 21.04
N ASN A 317 3.39 23.38 21.53
CA ASN A 317 4.28 22.56 22.33
C ASN A 317 3.90 21.07 22.27
N SER A 318 4.30 20.43 21.17
CA SER A 318 4.61 19.00 21.13
C SER A 318 5.67 18.77 20.05
N ALA A 319 6.70 18.01 20.38
CA ALA A 319 7.88 17.77 19.56
C ALA A 319 7.56 17.45 18.09
N PRO A 320 8.35 17.95 17.13
CA PRO A 320 7.99 17.90 15.72
C PRO A 320 8.05 16.47 15.17
N VAL A 321 7.03 16.13 14.38
CA VAL A 321 6.89 14.92 13.53
C VAL A 321 7.99 14.85 12.43
N SER A 322 9.07 15.63 12.54
CA SER A 322 10.00 15.95 11.45
C SER A 322 11.29 15.13 11.41
N SER A 323 11.51 14.17 12.31
CA SER A 323 12.83 13.51 12.44
C SER A 323 12.93 12.09 11.89
N ILE A 324 11.85 11.49 11.38
CA ILE A 324 11.87 10.14 10.78
C ILE A 324 11.59 10.24 9.28
N ILE A 325 12.61 10.62 8.51
CA ILE A 325 12.52 10.79 7.06
C ILE A 325 13.07 9.52 6.38
N ARG A 326 12.19 8.73 5.75
CA ARG A 326 12.65 7.62 4.88
C ARG A 326 13.54 8.17 3.76
N PRO A 327 14.54 7.41 3.27
CA PRO A 327 15.37 7.86 2.15
C PRO A 327 14.50 8.16 0.93
N ILE A 328 14.66 9.35 0.35
CA ILE A 328 13.94 9.75 -0.87
C ILE A 328 14.74 9.24 -2.06
N HIS A 329 14.11 8.46 -2.94
CA HIS A 329 14.76 7.94 -4.14
C HIS A 329 14.34 8.74 -5.37
N CYS A 330 15.30 9.00 -6.25
CA CYS A 330 15.04 9.64 -7.54
C CYS A 330 14.12 8.76 -8.40
N ARG A 331 12.95 9.29 -8.76
CA ARG A 331 12.00 8.61 -9.65
C ARG A 331 12.48 8.45 -11.10
N ASN A 332 13.63 9.03 -11.46
CA ASN A 332 14.21 8.82 -12.79
C ASN A 332 15.35 7.79 -12.81
N CYS A 333 16.08 7.59 -11.72
CA CYS A 333 17.28 6.72 -11.74
C CYS A 333 17.52 5.89 -10.47
N GLY A 334 16.64 5.97 -9.48
CA GLY A 334 16.76 5.24 -8.22
C GLY A 334 17.83 5.77 -7.25
N ASN A 335 18.60 6.81 -7.58
CA ASN A 335 19.61 7.34 -6.65
C ASN A 335 18.97 7.90 -5.37
N ILE A 336 19.56 7.64 -4.20
CA ILE A 336 19.16 8.27 -2.94
C ILE A 336 19.41 9.77 -3.04
N LEU A 337 18.45 10.56 -2.60
CA LEU A 337 18.46 12.00 -2.62
C LEU A 337 18.67 12.55 -1.21
N GLU A 338 19.38 13.67 -1.12
CA GLU A 338 19.40 14.46 0.10
C GLU A 338 18.01 15.08 0.33
N SER A 339 17.63 15.28 1.59
CA SER A 339 16.29 15.70 2.03
C SER A 339 15.78 16.98 1.34
N ASN A 340 16.70 17.80 0.80
CA ASN A 340 16.40 19.07 0.14
C ASN A 340 16.86 19.16 -1.33
N ALA A 341 17.24 18.05 -1.95
CA ALA A 341 17.70 18.03 -3.33
C ALA A 341 16.60 18.54 -4.29
N LYS A 342 16.90 19.62 -5.03
CA LYS A 342 16.04 20.13 -6.11
C LYS A 342 16.25 19.38 -7.43
N LEU A 343 17.42 18.78 -7.60
CA LEU A 343 17.85 18.00 -8.75
C LEU A 343 18.53 16.71 -8.25
N CYS A 344 18.40 15.62 -9.00
CA CYS A 344 19.17 14.42 -8.74
C CYS A 344 20.64 14.64 -9.11
N SER A 345 21.56 14.44 -8.17
CA SER A 345 23.01 14.56 -8.41
C SER A 345 23.54 13.52 -9.40
N LYS A 346 22.83 12.39 -9.58
CA LYS A 346 23.25 11.30 -10.49
C LYS A 346 22.72 11.48 -11.92
N CYS A 347 21.44 11.77 -12.10
CA CYS A 347 20.83 11.83 -13.43
C CYS A 347 20.36 13.23 -13.87
N GLY A 348 20.52 14.25 -13.03
CA GLY A 348 20.13 15.63 -13.31
C GLY A 348 18.62 15.89 -13.32
N ALA A 349 17.78 14.87 -13.09
CA ALA A 349 16.33 15.03 -13.10
C ALA A 349 15.86 15.99 -12.00
N THR A 350 14.95 16.89 -12.35
CA THR A 350 14.31 17.79 -11.38
C THR A 350 13.43 16.98 -10.43
N ILE A 351 13.60 17.21 -9.13
CA ILE A 351 12.82 16.56 -8.11
C ILE A 351 11.56 17.40 -7.90
N GLN A 352 10.42 16.88 -8.35
CA GLN A 352 9.14 17.40 -7.93
C GLN A 352 8.96 16.97 -6.47
N LYS A 353 9.26 17.87 -5.52
CA LYS A 353 8.86 17.63 -4.13
C LYS A 353 7.33 17.54 -4.10
N PRO A 354 6.71 16.62 -3.35
CA PRO A 354 5.34 16.84 -2.92
C PRO A 354 5.31 18.23 -2.29
N LYS A 355 4.43 19.12 -2.79
CA LYS A 355 4.36 20.50 -2.31
C LYS A 355 4.14 20.43 -0.80
N SER A 356 4.97 21.12 -0.03
CA SER A 356 4.67 21.25 1.40
C SER A 356 3.44 22.15 1.52
N ARG A 357 2.64 21.97 2.58
CA ARG A 357 1.45 22.79 2.89
C ARG A 357 1.71 24.30 2.82
N GLN A 358 2.95 24.73 3.03
CA GLN A 358 3.36 26.15 2.97
C GLN A 358 3.60 26.67 1.55
N ASP A 359 3.91 25.82 0.58
CA ASP A 359 4.27 26.24 -0.79
C ASP A 359 3.06 26.45 -1.71
N VAL A 360 1.87 25.92 -1.35
CA VAL A 360 0.63 25.99 -2.18
C VAL A 360 -0.16 27.28 -1.97
N MET A 361 -0.01 27.96 -0.83
CA MET A 361 -0.80 29.15 -0.48
C MET A 361 -0.62 30.37 -1.41
N ASN A 362 0.28 30.31 -2.41
CA ASN A 362 0.62 31.44 -3.26
C ASN A 362 0.31 31.27 -4.77
N GLU A 363 -0.39 30.21 -5.22
CA GLU A 363 -0.81 30.08 -6.62
C GLU A 363 -2.34 30.20 -6.80
N PRO A 364 -2.83 30.99 -7.78
CA PRO A 364 -4.27 31.11 -8.06
C PRO A 364 -4.83 29.84 -8.73
N ILE A 365 -5.89 29.27 -8.14
CA ILE A 365 -6.53 28.01 -8.55
C ILE A 365 -7.53 28.25 -9.72
N PRO A 366 -7.51 27.44 -10.79
CA PRO A 366 -8.60 27.41 -11.78
C PRO A 366 -9.74 26.46 -11.35
N ASP A 367 -10.97 27.00 -11.34
CA ASP A 367 -12.22 26.34 -10.97
C ASP A 367 -12.66 25.26 -12.00
N LYS A 368 -12.49 23.97 -11.68
CA LYS A 368 -13.26 22.88 -12.32
C LYS A 368 -13.64 21.81 -11.30
N LYS A 369 -14.93 21.72 -10.97
CA LYS A 369 -15.49 20.67 -10.10
C LYS A 369 -15.52 19.34 -10.83
N ILE A 370 -14.76 18.36 -10.34
CA ILE A 370 -14.76 16.98 -10.83
C ILE A 370 -15.65 16.14 -9.90
N HIS A 371 -16.58 15.35 -10.46
CA HIS A 371 -17.45 14.46 -9.70
C HIS A 371 -16.87 13.04 -9.64
N TYR A 372 -17.16 12.27 -8.59
CA TYR A 372 -16.63 10.92 -8.39
C TYR A 372 -17.74 9.90 -8.13
N CYS A 373 -17.49 8.63 -8.50
CA CYS A 373 -18.44 7.55 -8.29
C CYS A 373 -18.58 7.23 -6.79
N ALA A 374 -19.80 7.34 -6.25
CA ALA A 374 -20.09 7.04 -4.85
C ALA A 374 -19.83 5.59 -4.42
N TYR A 375 -19.65 4.66 -5.37
CA TYR A 375 -19.45 3.24 -5.08
C TYR A 375 -18.01 2.75 -5.24
N CYS A 376 -17.21 3.37 -6.10
CA CYS A 376 -15.83 2.92 -6.37
C CYS A 376 -14.79 4.03 -6.42
N GLY A 377 -15.20 5.30 -6.29
CA GLY A 377 -14.30 6.44 -6.24
C GLY A 377 -13.71 6.88 -7.58
N SER A 378 -13.99 6.21 -8.70
CA SER A 378 -13.48 6.65 -10.01
C SER A 378 -14.06 8.01 -10.42
N PRO A 379 -13.26 8.88 -11.07
CA PRO A 379 -13.75 10.16 -11.57
C PRO A 379 -14.83 9.93 -12.63
N LEU A 380 -15.94 10.65 -12.48
CA LEU A 380 -17.06 10.65 -13.40
C LEU A 380 -16.90 11.82 -14.36
N ARG A 381 -17.04 11.53 -15.65
CA ARG A 381 -17.25 12.59 -16.65
C ARG A 381 -18.60 13.25 -16.39
N GLU A 382 -18.77 14.51 -16.79
CA GLU A 382 -20.05 15.19 -16.66
C GLU A 382 -21.18 14.37 -17.33
N ASN A 383 -22.33 14.29 -16.64
CA ASN A 383 -23.57 13.67 -17.14
C ASN A 383 -23.54 12.15 -17.43
N VAL A 384 -22.61 11.38 -16.85
CA VAL A 384 -22.61 9.91 -16.98
C VAL A 384 -23.68 9.25 -16.11
N LYS A 385 -24.46 8.32 -16.68
CA LYS A 385 -25.55 7.60 -15.98
C LYS A 385 -25.08 6.35 -15.23
N PHE A 386 -23.95 5.77 -15.63
CA PHE A 386 -23.34 4.60 -15.01
C PHE A 386 -21.84 4.83 -14.90
N CYS A 387 -21.24 4.36 -13.82
CA CYS A 387 -19.79 4.37 -13.66
C CYS A 387 -19.18 3.36 -14.64
N THR A 388 -18.27 3.81 -15.51
CA THR A 388 -17.58 2.95 -16.47
C THR A 388 -16.61 1.97 -15.81
N THR A 389 -16.20 2.24 -14.57
CA THR A 389 -15.28 1.36 -13.82
C THR A 389 -16.00 0.25 -13.07
N CYS A 390 -17.13 0.53 -12.41
CA CYS A 390 -17.82 -0.46 -11.57
C CYS A 390 -19.22 -0.86 -12.06
N GLY A 391 -19.69 -0.30 -13.19
CA GLY A 391 -20.97 -0.61 -13.81
C GLY A 391 -22.22 -0.11 -13.04
N LYS A 392 -22.06 0.45 -11.83
CA LYS A 392 -23.19 0.92 -11.01
C LYS A 392 -23.73 2.26 -11.50
N ALA A 393 -25.04 2.44 -11.37
CA ALA A 393 -25.73 3.67 -11.75
C ALA A 393 -25.26 4.87 -10.90
N VAL A 394 -25.03 5.99 -11.56
CA VAL A 394 -24.68 7.28 -10.93
C VAL A 394 -25.98 7.95 -10.53
N GLN A 395 -26.17 8.19 -9.23
CA GLN A 395 -27.34 8.92 -8.73
C GLN A 395 -27.09 10.42 -8.91
N VAL A 396 -27.75 11.01 -9.91
CA VAL A 396 -27.84 12.48 -10.03
C VAL A 396 -29.06 12.93 -9.24
N ALA A 397 -28.85 13.65 -8.13
CA ALA A 397 -29.95 14.29 -7.43
C ALA A 397 -30.53 15.40 -8.33
N THR A 398 -31.70 15.18 -8.91
CA THR A 398 -32.44 16.20 -9.65
C THR A 398 -33.15 17.11 -8.64
N GLN A 399 -32.59 18.30 -8.39
CA GLN A 399 -33.33 19.35 -7.70
C GLN A 399 -34.45 19.85 -8.63
N LYS A 400 -35.69 19.46 -8.34
CA LYS A 400 -36.87 20.14 -8.87
C LYS A 400 -37.07 21.40 -8.03
N ASN A 401 -36.70 22.56 -8.57
CA ASN A 401 -37.11 23.85 -8.02
C ASN A 401 -38.62 24.01 -8.24
N HIS A 402 -39.40 23.90 -7.16
CA HIS A 402 -40.79 24.36 -7.14
C HIS A 402 -40.78 25.88 -6.97
N VAL A 403 -41.09 26.61 -8.04
CA VAL A 403 -41.47 28.02 -7.97
C VAL A 403 -42.96 28.06 -7.64
N ASN A 404 -43.33 28.74 -6.56
CA ASN A 404 -44.70 29.06 -6.20
C ASN A 404 -45.09 30.36 -6.92
N PRO A 405 -46.20 30.43 -7.67
CA PRO A 405 -46.70 31.69 -8.20
C PRO A 405 -47.58 32.39 -7.14
N ASP A 406 -47.56 33.73 -7.20
CA ASP A 406 -48.30 34.68 -6.36
C ASP A 406 -49.82 34.42 -6.26
#